data_AF-A0A1H9RYF4-F1
#
_entry.id   AF-A0A1H9RYF4-F1
#
_cell.length_a   1.000
_cell.length_b   1.000
_cell.length_c   1.000
_cell.angle_alpha   90.00
_cell.angle_beta   90.00
_cell.angle_gamma   90.00
#
_symmetry.space_group_name_H-M   'P 1'
#
loop_
_entity.id
_entity.type
_entity.pdbx_description
1 polymer ?
#
loop_
_entity_poly.entity_id
_entity_poly.type
_entity_poly.pdbx_seq_one_letter_code
_entity_poly.pdbx_strand_id
1 'polypeptide(L)' 'MNSNISLPGLEGVIVTKSFEQDGNYQLHVELERVPHHCPSCNQVTEKVHDYRIQKVQHHHIFGRQTTLFYR' A
#
# COMPACT_ATOMS: atom_id res chain seq x y z
N MET A 1 2.55 5.84 22.79
CA MET A 1 2.58 4.39 22.50
C MET A 1 2.55 4.23 21.00
N ASN A 2 3.70 3.94 20.41
CA ASN A 2 3.87 3.81 18.97
C ASN A 2 4.02 2.31 18.75
N SER A 3 2.92 1.64 18.43
CA SER A 3 2.93 0.21 18.14
C SER A 3 3.55 -0.01 16.77
N ASN A 4 4.86 -0.26 16.75
CA ASN A 4 5.57 -0.71 15.55
C ASN A 4 5.25 -2.20 15.35
N ILE A 5 4.15 -2.48 14.65
CA ILE A 5 3.74 -3.83 14.29
C ILE A 5 4.34 -4.17 12.92
N SER A 6 5.18 -5.21 12.88
CA SER A 6 5.67 -5.78 11.63
C SER A 6 4.62 -6.73 11.05
N LEU A 7 4.20 -6.46 9.82
CA LEU A 7 3.28 -7.32 9.07
C LEU A 7 4.10 -8.25 8.15
N PRO A 8 4.21 -9.56 8.47
CA PRO A 8 5.00 -10.47 7.65
C PRO A 8 4.44 -10.54 6.23
N GLY A 9 5.31 -10.33 5.23
CA GLY A 9 4.93 -10.26 3.82
C GLY A 9 4.56 -8.85 3.31
N LEU A 10 4.50 -7.85 4.18
CA LEU A 10 4.27 -6.43 3.83
C LEU A 10 5.44 -5.54 4.24
N GLU A 11 6.63 -6.10 4.44
CA GLU A 11 7.82 -5.38 4.93
C GLU A 11 8.38 -4.38 3.90
N GLY A 12 8.08 -4.56 2.61
CA GLY A 12 8.50 -3.68 1.53
C GLY A 12 7.48 -2.59 1.15
N VAL A 13 6.33 -2.52 1.82
CA VAL A 13 5.30 -1.51 1.53
C VAL A 13 5.19 -0.47 2.64
N ILE A 14 4.94 0.77 2.24
CA ILE A 14 4.73 1.90 3.13
C ILE A 14 3.23 2.00 3.41
N VAL A 15 2.83 1.92 4.69
CA VAL A 15 1.43 2.11 5.08
C VAL A 15 1.13 3.60 5.17
N THR A 16 0.38 4.13 4.21
CA THR A 16 0.01 5.55 4.15
C THR A 16 -1.17 5.85 5.08
N LYS A 17 -2.13 4.92 5.19
CA LYS A 17 -3.29 5.03 6.09
C LYS A 17 -3.72 3.66 6.60
N SER A 18 -4.20 3.62 7.84
CA SER A 18 -4.80 2.43 8.44
C SER A 18 -6.00 2.85 9.27
N PHE A 19 -7.18 2.29 8.99
CA PHE A 19 -8.38 2.54 9.78
C PHE A 19 -9.28 1.31 9.80
N GLU A 20 -10.06 1.18 10.87
CA GLU A 20 -11.07 0.12 10.99
C GLU A 20 -12.43 0.70 10.61
N GLN A 21 -13.15 0.01 9.73
CA GLN A 21 -14.51 0.38 9.34
C GLN A 21 -15.37 -0.89 9.30
N ASP A 22 -16.49 -0.88 10.04
CA ASP A 22 -17.47 -1.99 10.03
C ASP A 22 -16.86 -3.35 10.40
N GLY A 23 -15.88 -3.37 11.32
CA GLY A 23 -15.15 -4.59 11.71
C GLY A 23 -14.12 -5.08 10.67
N ASN A 24 -13.94 -4.34 9.57
CA ASN A 24 -12.95 -4.62 8.55
C ASN A 24 -11.79 -3.62 8.65
N TYR A 25 -10.58 -4.15 8.76
CA TYR A 25 -9.36 -3.38 8.86
C TYR A 25 -8.90 -2.99 7.46
N GLN A 26 -8.88 -1.69 7.16
CA GLN A 26 -8.47 -1.17 5.86
C GLN A 26 -7.06 -0.59 5.98
N LEU A 27 -6.11 -1.16 5.23
CA LEU A 27 -4.79 -0.56 5.08
C LEU A 27 -4.63 -0.03 3.66
N HIS A 28 -4.19 1.22 3.56
CA HIS A 28 -3.72 1.82 2.33
C HIS A 28 -2.21 1.72 2.33
N VAL A 29 -1.68 1.05 1.32
CA VAL A 29 -0.26 0.76 1.16
C VAL A 29 0.23 1.32 -0.17
N GLU A 30 1.42 1.90 -0.16
CA GLU A 30 2.14 2.39 -1.33
C GLU A 30 3.52 1.73 -1.36
N LEU A 31 4.06 1.43 -2.54
CA LEU A 31 5.46 1.03 -2.67
C LEU A 31 6.36 2.26 -2.64
N GLU A 32 7.59 2.08 -2.15
CA GLU A 32 8.63 3.11 -2.28
C GLU A 32 8.84 3.43 -3.76
N ARG A 33 8.76 4.71 -4.11
CA ARG A 33 8.87 5.14 -5.51
C ARG A 33 10.34 5.17 -5.90
N VAL A 34 10.69 4.35 -6.86
CA VAL A 34 12.02 4.37 -7.47
C VAL A 34 11.97 5.25 -8.73
N PRO A 35 12.96 6.16 -8.92
CA PRO A 35 13.06 6.94 -10.15
C PRO A 35 13.18 6.00 -11.35
N HIS A 36 12.33 6.22 -12.35
CA HIS A 36 12.24 5.40 -13.56
C HIS A 36 12.26 6.27 -14.80
N HIS A 37 12.53 5.64 -15.95
CA HIS A 37 12.49 6.33 -17.23
C HIS A 37 11.06 6.40 -17.74
N CYS A 38 10.59 7.61 -18.08
CA CYS A 38 9.29 7.80 -18.70
C CYS A 38 9.25 7.14 -20.09
N PRO A 39 8.28 6.27 -20.41
CA PRO A 39 8.20 5.64 -21.73
C PRO A 39 7.89 6.62 -22.87
N SER A 40 7.38 7.83 -22.57
CA SER A 40 7.03 8.82 -23.58
C SER A 40 8.15 9.82 -23.89
N CYS A 41 8.96 10.21 -22.91
CA CYS A 41 9.99 11.26 -23.07
C CYS A 41 11.39 10.84 -22.59
N ASN A 42 11.53 9.62 -22.08
CA ASN A 42 12.77 9.01 -21.58
C ASN A 42 13.50 9.78 -20.45
N GLN A 43 12.90 10.86 -19.94
CA GLN A 43 13.38 11.58 -18.77
C GLN A 43 13.16 10.75 -17.51
N VAL A 44 14.09 10.91 -16.57
CA VAL A 44 13.97 10.35 -15.23
C VAL A 44 12.81 11.05 -14.52
N THR A 45 11.82 10.28 -14.11
CA THR A 45 10.64 10.78 -13.41
C THR A 45 10.33 9.87 -12.23
N GLU A 46 9.81 10.47 -11.17
CA GLU A 46 9.21 9.78 -10.03
C GLU A 46 7.68 9.80 -10.12
N LYS A 47 7.13 10.46 -11.15
CA LYS A 47 5.69 10.57 -11.37
C LYS A 47 5.17 9.35 -12.10
N VAL A 48 4.42 8.53 -11.38
CA VAL A 48 3.57 7.48 -11.93
C VAL A 48 2.23 8.10 -12.31
N HIS A 49 1.80 7.91 -13.56
CA HIS A 49 0.47 8.34 -14.04
C HIS A 49 -0.63 7.33 -13.69
N ASP A 50 -0.29 6.18 -13.11
CA ASP A 50 -1.28 5.24 -12.59
C ASP A 50 -1.90 5.82 -11.31
N TYR A 51 -3.19 6.18 -11.43
CA TYR A 51 -4.01 6.74 -10.36
C TYR A 51 -5.00 5.71 -9.80
N ARG A 52 -4.95 4.45 -10.25
CA ARG A 52 -5.93 3.44 -9.88
C ARG A 52 -5.54 2.83 -8.55
N ILE A 53 -6.51 2.80 -7.63
CA ILE A 53 -6.35 2.11 -6.36
C ILE A 53 -6.86 0.69 -6.56
N GLN A 54 -5.99 -0.30 -6.33
CA GLN A 54 -6.34 -1.71 -6.41
C GLN A 54 -6.75 -2.24 -5.04
N LYS A 55 -7.93 -2.85 -4.98
CA LYS A 55 -8.37 -3.60 -3.81
C LYS A 55 -7.76 -5.00 -3.86
N VAL A 56 -6.80 -5.27 -3.00
CA VAL A 56 -6.17 -6.57 -2.84
C VAL A 56 -6.84 -7.28 -1.66
N GLN A 57 -7.46 -8.42 -1.94
CA GLN A 57 -7.94 -9.30 -0.87
C GLN A 57 -6.74 -9.87 -0.14
N HIS A 58 -6.74 -9.73 1.17
CA HIS A 58 -5.71 -10.28 2.02
C HIS A 58 -6.34 -11.18 3.08
N HIS A 59 -5.57 -12.15 3.57
CA HIS A 59 -6.01 -12.95 4.70
C HIS A 59 -6.13 -12.07 5.96
N HIS A 60 -6.91 -12.55 6.92
CA HIS A 60 -7.16 -11.86 8.17
C HIS A 60 -5.84 -11.48 8.87
N ILE A 61 -5.53 -10.18 8.98
CA ILE A 61 -4.39 -9.72 9.76
C ILE A 61 -4.79 -9.76 11.24
N PHE A 62 -4.03 -10.52 12.04
CA PHE A 62 -4.33 -10.77 13.46
C PHE A 62 -5.77 -11.26 13.73
N GLY A 63 -6.32 -12.06 12.81
CA GLY A 63 -7.68 -12.60 12.94
C GLY A 63 -8.82 -11.61 12.63
N ARG A 64 -8.50 -10.38 12.20
CA ARG A 64 -9.49 -9.40 11.73
C ARG A 64 -9.58 -9.39 10.23
N GLN A 65 -10.79 -9.23 9.69
CA GLN A 65 -10.97 -9.14 8.24
C GLN A 65 -10.20 -7.93 7.75
N THR A 66 -9.36 -8.11 6.73
CA THR A 66 -8.45 -7.07 6.29
C THR A 66 -8.57 -6.86 4.79
N THR A 67 -8.63 -5.60 4.40
CA THR A 67 -8.63 -5.18 3.01
C THR A 67 -7.42 -4.29 2.76
N LEU A 68 -6.60 -4.66 1.78
CA LEU A 68 -5.47 -3.85 1.35
C LEU A 68 -5.89 -3.03 0.14
N PHE A 69 -5.59 -1.74 0.20
CA PHE A 69 -5.70 -0.82 -0.92
C PHE A 69 -4.30 -0.45 -1.38
N TYR A 70 -3.90 -0.99 -2.52
CA TYR A 70 -2.61 -0.72 -3.13
C TYR A 70 -2.72 0.48 -4.07
N ARG A 71 -1.74 1.38 -4.00
CA ARG A 71 -1.55 2.53 -4.89
C ARG A 71 -0.11 2.60 -5.37
#